data_AF-A0A920S0U1-F1
#
_entry.id   AF-A0A920S0U1-F1
#
_cell.length_a   1.000
_cell.length_b   1.000
_cell.length_c   1.000
_cell.angle_alpha   90.00
_cell.angle_beta   90.00
_cell.angle_gamma   90.00
#
_symmetry.space_group_name_H-M   'P 1'
#
loop_
_entity.id
_entity.type
_entity.pdbx_description
1 polymer ?
#
loop_
_entity_poly.entity_id
_entity_poly.type
_entity_poly.pdbx_seq_one_letter_code
_entity_poly.pdbx_strand_id
1 'polypeptide(L)' 'MTIQSVNIPPLRRYLHDVPELLDLCVEYFNKKEDLAYRRFSLAAQNMLTKYPWPGNLKQLIDMVHAFLGPEKTKRL' A
#
# COMPACT_ATOMS: atom_id res chain seq x y z
N MET A 1 -12.65 -26.64 -22.19
CA MET A 1 -12.76 -25.69 -21.07
C MET A 1 -12.12 -24.38 -21.53
N THR A 2 -12.90 -23.33 -21.73
CA THR A 2 -12.40 -22.05 -22.26
C THR A 2 -11.86 -21.23 -21.09
N ILE A 3 -10.57 -20.89 -21.12
CA ILE A 3 -9.95 -20.03 -20.10
C ILE A 3 -10.44 -18.60 -20.35
N GLN A 4 -11.25 -18.04 -19.45
CA GLN A 4 -11.61 -16.62 -19.48
C GLN A 4 -10.52 -15.81 -18.80
N SER A 5 -9.99 -14.82 -19.52
CA SER A 5 -9.07 -13.84 -18.94
C SER A 5 -9.85 -12.78 -18.17
N VAL A 6 -9.51 -12.60 -16.89
CA VAL A 6 -10.01 -11.49 -16.08
C VAL A 6 -9.06 -10.31 -16.26
N ASN A 7 -9.56 -9.19 -16.80
CA ASN A 7 -8.79 -7.96 -16.89
C ASN A 7 -8.86 -7.21 -15.56
N ILE A 8 -7.75 -7.18 -14.81
CA ILE A 8 -7.65 -6.41 -13.59
C ILE A 8 -7.09 -5.02 -13.93
N PRO A 9 -7.88 -3.95 -13.77
CA PRO A 9 -7.41 -2.60 -14.07
C PRO A 9 -6.30 -2.15 -13.10
N PRO A 10 -5.42 -1.23 -13.52
CA PRO A 10 -4.34 -0.75 -12.68
C PRO A 10 -4.81 0.21 -11.59
N LEU A 11 -4.13 0.23 -10.44
CA LEU A 11 -4.42 1.11 -9.28
C LEU A 11 -4.55 2.59 -9.67
N ARG A 12 -3.83 3.07 -10.69
CA ARG A 12 -3.97 4.46 -11.18
C ARG A 12 -5.38 4.86 -11.63
N ARG A 13 -6.28 3.89 -11.88
CA ARG A 13 -7.70 4.15 -12.17
C ARG A 13 -8.55 4.35 -10.90
N TYR A 14 -8.00 4.04 -9.73
CA TYR A 14 -8.67 4.00 -8.42
C TYR A 14 -7.86 4.74 -7.34
N LEU A 15 -7.17 5.83 -7.71
CA LEU A 15 -6.32 6.57 -6.78
C LEU A 15 -7.09 7.18 -5.59
N HIS A 16 -8.41 7.36 -5.73
CA HIS A 16 -9.27 7.83 -4.66
C HIS A 16 -9.45 6.81 -3.53
N ASP A 17 -9.24 5.51 -3.81
CA ASP A 17 -9.35 4.43 -2.83
C ASP A 17 -8.03 4.20 -2.06
N VAL A 18 -6.94 4.88 -2.45
CA VAL A 18 -5.62 4.73 -1.80
C VAL A 18 -5.68 4.93 -0.29
N PRO A 19 -6.39 5.93 0.28
CA PRO A 19 -6.50 6.08 1.74
C PRO A 19 -7.05 4.83 2.44
N GLU A 20 -8.11 4.22 1.91
CA GLU A 20 -8.70 3.00 2.46
C GLU A 20 -7.74 1.81 2.31
N LEU A 21 -7.08 1.68 1.15
CA LEU A 21 -6.08 0.65 0.92
C LEU A 21 -4.88 0.76 1.88
N LEU A 22 -4.47 1.98 2.26
CA LEU A 22 -3.43 2.19 3.26
C LEU A 22 -3.87 1.65 4.62
N ASP A 23 -5.07 1.99 5.08
CA ASP A 23 -5.61 1.51 6.35
C ASP A 23 -5.75 -0.03 6.37
N LEU A 24 -6.23 -0.62 5.27
CA LEU A 24 -6.32 -2.07 5.11
C LEU A 24 -4.94 -2.74 5.15
N CYS A 25 -3.93 -2.17 4.50
CA CYS A 25 -2.56 -2.70 4.54
C CYS A 25 -1.98 -2.61 5.95
N VAL A 26 -2.19 -1.49 6.66
CA VAL A 26 -1.73 -1.33 8.04
C VAL A 26 -2.36 -2.36 8.95
N GLU A 27 -3.68 -2.54 8.86
CA GLU A 27 -4.39 -3.53 9.66
C GLU A 27 -3.93 -4.96 9.33
N TYR A 28 -3.74 -5.26 8.05
CA TYR A 28 -3.24 -6.55 7.60
C TYR A 28 -1.87 -6.88 8.20
N PHE A 29 -0.91 -5.95 8.14
CA PHE A 29 0.44 -6.19 8.68
C PHE A 29 0.49 -6.17 10.19
N ASN A 30 -0.33 -5.33 10.84
CA ASN A 30 -0.47 -5.38 12.29
C ASN A 30 -0.99 -6.75 12.75
N LYS A 31 -2.03 -7.29 12.10
CA LYS A 31 -2.59 -8.61 12.44
C LYS A 31 -1.69 -9.78 12.08
N LYS A 32 -0.99 -9.70 10.94
CA LYS A 32 -0.24 -10.84 10.38
C LYS A 32 1.19 -10.93 10.91
N GLU A 33 1.84 -9.79 11.15
CA GLU A 33 3.26 -9.70 11.45
C GLU A 33 3.55 -8.98 12.77
N ASP A 34 2.51 -8.65 13.54
CA ASP A 34 2.60 -7.91 14.81
C ASP A 34 3.36 -6.56 14.68
N LEU A 35 3.33 -5.96 13.48
CA LEU A 35 3.92 -4.65 13.26
C LEU A 35 3.11 -3.58 13.98
N ALA A 36 3.79 -2.58 14.54
CA ALA A 36 3.15 -1.51 15.27
C ALA A 36 2.14 -0.76 14.38
N TYR A 37 0.91 -0.61 14.87
CA TYR A 37 -0.13 0.15 14.18
C TYR A 37 0.29 1.62 14.07
N ARG A 38 0.32 2.16 12.83
CA ARG A 38 0.63 3.57 12.54
C ARG A 38 -0.33 4.11 11.50
N ARG A 39 -0.73 5.37 11.65
CA ARG A 39 -1.60 6.05 10.68
C ARG A 39 -0.77 6.95 9.77
N PHE A 40 -1.14 6.99 8.50
CA PHE A 40 -0.64 8.00 7.58
C PHE A 40 -1.31 9.34 7.87
N SER A 41 -0.53 10.42 7.90
CA SER A 41 -1.10 11.76 8.02
C SER A 41 -1.95 12.11 6.79
N LEU A 42 -2.90 13.03 6.94
CA LEU A 42 -3.73 13.50 5.83
C LEU A 42 -2.88 14.06 4.67
N ALA A 43 -1.78 14.76 5.00
CA ALA A 43 -0.85 15.26 4.00
C ALA A 43 -0.18 14.12 3.23
N ALA A 44 0.27 13.06 3.91
CA ALA A 44 0.84 11.88 3.25
C ALA A 44 -0.18 11.18 2.37
N GLN A 45 -1.41 10.96 2.85
CA GLN A 45 -2.49 10.36 2.06
C GLN A 45 -2.77 11.18 0.79
N ASN A 46 -2.87 12.51 0.91
CA ASN A 46 -3.05 13.43 -0.23
C ASN A 46 -1.91 13.41 -1.24
N MET A 47 -0.68 13.11 -0.81
CA MET A 47 0.45 12.92 -1.71
C MET A 47 0.36 11.56 -2.42
N LEU A 48 0.02 10.51 -1.68
CA LEU A 48 -0.06 9.14 -2.17
C LEU A 48 -1.22 8.93 -3.15
N THR A 49 -2.30 9.70 -3.05
CA THR A 49 -3.41 9.72 -4.02
C THR A 49 -3.04 10.43 -5.34
N LYS A 50 -1.96 11.23 -5.37
CA LYS A 50 -1.45 11.88 -6.58
C LYS A 50 -0.35 11.08 -7.27
N TYR A 51 0.23 10.10 -6.57
CA TYR A 51 1.27 9.25 -7.12
C TYR A 51 0.67 8.20 -8.06
N PRO A 52 1.25 7.95 -9.26
CA PRO A 52 0.64 7.09 -10.26
C PRO A 52 0.79 5.58 -10.02
N TRP A 53 1.56 5.17 -9.01
CA TRP A 53 1.79 3.76 -8.66
C TRP A 53 2.16 2.86 -9.86
N PRO A 54 3.32 3.07 -10.52
CA PRO A 54 3.75 2.24 -11.65
C PRO A 54 3.86 0.75 -11.31
N GLY A 55 4.17 0.41 -10.06
CA GLY A 55 4.15 -0.98 -9.56
C GLY A 55 2.80 -1.41 -8.98
N ASN A 56 1.73 -0.64 -9.21
CA ASN A 56 0.35 -0.96 -8.87
C ASN A 56 0.16 -1.29 -7.37
N LEU A 57 -0.78 -2.16 -7.03
CA LEU A 57 -1.01 -2.62 -5.65
C LEU A 57 0.24 -3.19 -4.98
N LYS A 58 1.10 -3.90 -5.73
CA LYS A 58 2.33 -4.48 -5.16
C LYS A 58 3.23 -3.40 -4.58
N GLN A 59 3.44 -2.30 -5.31
CA GLN A 59 4.24 -1.18 -4.84
C GLN A 59 3.61 -0.48 -3.62
N LEU A 60 2.28 -0.35 -3.57
CA LEU A 60 1.58 0.21 -2.42
C LEU A 60 1.80 -0.64 -1.17
N ILE A 61 1.60 -1.96 -1.29
CA ILE A 61 1.77 -2.92 -0.20
C ILE A 61 3.21 -2.93 0.29
N ASP A 62 4.19 -2.99 -0.62
CA ASP A 62 5.61 -3.01 -0.28
C ASP A 62 6.03 -1.70 0.42
N MET A 63 5.48 -0.55 -0.01
CA MET A 63 5.72 0.75 0.63
C MET A 63 5.16 0.78 2.06
N VAL A 64 3.92 0.34 2.27
CA VAL A 64 3.30 0.29 3.61
C VAL A 64 4.07 -0.67 4.52
N HIS A 65 4.47 -1.83 4.00
CA HIS A 65 5.29 -2.78 4.75
C HIS A 65 6.62 -2.16 5.18
N ALA A 66 7.31 -1.46 4.28
CA ALA A 66 8.56 -0.76 4.61
C ALA A 66 8.37 0.39 5.60
N PHE A 67 7.22 1.07 5.57
CA PHE A 67 6.88 2.15 6.51
C PHE A 67 6.59 1.65 7.94
N LEU A 68 5.95 0.48 8.06
CA LEU A 68 5.61 -0.14 9.34
C LEU A 68 6.75 -0.98 9.91
N GLY A 69 7.53 -1.59 9.03
CA GLY A 69 8.69 -2.39 9.38
C GLY A 69 9.72 -1.58 10.17
N PRO A 70 10.63 -2.26 10.88
CA PRO A 70 11.73 -1.58 11.54
C PRO A 70 12.48 -0.76 10.49
N GLU A 71 12.74 0.52 10.80
CA GLU A 71 13.58 1.32 9.93
C GLU A 71 14.87 0.55 9.68
N LYS A 72 15.25 0.35 8.41
CA LYS A 72 16.61 -0.04 8.06
C LYS A 72 17.55 1.15 8.30
N THR A 73 17.56 1.71 9.50
CA THR A 73 18.40 2.84 9.89
C THR A 73 19.71 2.29 10.45
N LYS A 74 20.76 2.52 9.65
CA LYS A 74 22.21 2.39 9.91
C LYS A 74 22.78 0.96 10.02
N ARG A 75 22.97 0.33 8.85
CA ARG A 75 24.23 -0.41 8.62
C ARG A 75 25.22 0.52 7.94
N LEU A 76 25.83 1.44 8.70
CA LEU A 76 27.14 2.05 8.47
C LEU A 76 27.67 2.51 9.82
#